data_AF-A0AAP0JR42-F1
#
_entry.id   AF-A0AAP0JR42-F1
#
_cell.length_a   1.000
_cell.length_b   1.000
_cell.length_c   1.000
_cell.angle_alpha   90.00
_cell.angle_beta   90.00
_cell.angle_gamma   90.00
#
_symmetry.space_group_name_H-M   'P 1'
#
loop_
_entity.id
_entity.type
_entity.pdbx_description
1 polymer ?
#
loop_
_entity_poly.entity_id
_entity_poly.type
_entity_poly.pdbx_seq_one_letter_code
_entity_poly.pdbx_strand_id
1 'polypeptide(L)'
;MDATLHTPKLQHFIYCNQTLILGNGQAHITMPNNNNIIHSNEQSSLTSSTSHSSESNDPFAAGKWASKLLRECAKAIADKDSSKFHHLLWMLNELASPYGDCDQKLASYFLQALFSKATDSGNRCYKTLTSVVERNHCFETARKVILKFQEVSPWTTFGHVASNGAILEALEGETKLHIIDISNTFCTQWPTLLEALATRNDETPHLNLTVVVTAAMERSVMKEIGQRMEKFAGLMRVPFEFHVVSGLARLGELTKEELGIQEGAAIAVNCIGALRRIDVEKRIDAIRMLCGLKPKVVTIVEEEADFTSSRDDYAKCFEECLRFYTLFFEMLEESFAPTSNERLALERECGRSIVNVLACDGEEEGGGEESDRREKGIQWCEKMKESFTPTAYSDDVVDDVRALLKRYRSGWSLTPAQGENEVGLYLTWKEEPVVWTSAWKP
;
A
#
# COMPACT_ATOMS: atom_id res chain seq x y z
N MET A 1 -33.95 51.92 0.04
CA MET A 1 -33.26 53.14 -0.40
C MET A 1 -32.07 53.32 0.53
N ASP A 2 -31.04 52.51 0.33
CA ASP A 2 -29.94 52.72 -0.62
C ASP A 2 -29.00 53.83 -0.17
N ALA A 3 -27.78 53.41 0.17
CA ALA A 3 -26.56 53.70 -0.58
C ALA A 3 -25.37 53.73 0.37
N THR A 4 -24.45 52.76 0.25
CA THR A 4 -23.03 53.03 0.50
C THR A 4 -22.15 52.05 -0.27
N LEU A 5 -21.73 52.54 -1.44
CA LEU A 5 -20.40 52.49 -2.05
C LEU A 5 -19.63 51.14 -2.14
N HIS A 6 -19.47 50.74 -3.40
CA HIS A 6 -18.51 49.80 -3.96
C HIS A 6 -17.04 50.18 -3.71
N THR A 7 -16.21 49.18 -3.41
CA THR A 7 -15.00 48.82 -4.20
C THR A 7 -14.56 47.37 -3.86
N PRO A 8 -14.04 46.60 -4.83
CA PRO A 8 -13.89 45.14 -4.72
C PRO A 8 -12.57 44.71 -4.08
N LYS A 9 -12.61 43.68 -3.21
CA LYS A 9 -11.40 42.97 -2.75
C LYS A 9 -11.16 41.77 -3.66
N LEU A 10 -9.99 41.77 -4.32
CA LEU A 10 -9.43 40.61 -5.00
C LEU A 10 -9.30 39.42 -4.04
N GLN A 11 -9.75 38.26 -4.50
CA GLN A 11 -9.45 36.95 -3.92
C GLN A 11 -7.96 36.64 -4.10
N HIS A 12 -7.25 36.41 -3.00
CA HIS A 12 -5.93 35.79 -3.02
C HIS A 12 -6.08 34.28 -2.84
N PHE A 13 -5.62 33.55 -3.86
CA PHE A 13 -5.41 32.11 -3.86
C PHE A 13 -4.36 31.73 -2.81
N ILE A 14 -4.67 30.71 -2.00
CA ILE A 14 -3.75 30.09 -1.05
C ILE A 14 -2.88 29.09 -1.82
N TYR A 15 -1.61 29.43 -2.02
CA TYR A 15 -0.53 28.45 -2.20
C TYR A 15 -0.03 28.06 -0.81
N CYS A 16 -0.38 26.87 -0.34
CA CYS A 16 0.19 26.32 0.88
C CYS A 16 1.46 25.55 0.51
N ASN A 17 2.59 26.27 0.46
CA ASN A 17 3.88 25.69 0.79
C ASN A 17 3.90 25.51 2.31
N GLN A 18 3.99 24.29 2.82
CA GLN A 18 4.01 24.04 4.26
C GLN A 18 5.39 24.36 4.83
N THR A 19 5.55 25.60 5.26
CA THR A 19 6.48 26.00 6.31
C THR A 19 5.95 25.42 7.63
N LEU A 20 6.69 24.47 8.22
CA LEU A 20 6.47 24.05 9.61
C LEU A 20 6.81 25.23 10.53
N ILE A 21 5.78 25.77 11.20
CA ILE A 21 5.94 26.77 12.25
C ILE A 21 6.57 26.09 13.47
N LEU A 22 7.80 26.51 13.80
CA LEU A 22 8.44 26.26 15.09
C LEU A 22 7.61 26.93 16.20
N GLY A 23 7.15 26.13 17.15
CA GLY A 23 6.54 26.61 18.39
C GLY A 23 7.60 27.24 19.31
N ASN A 24 7.20 28.33 19.96
CA ASN A 24 7.97 29.16 20.89
C ASN A 24 8.89 28.37 21.85
N GLY A 25 10.19 28.59 21.69
CA GLY A 25 11.20 28.44 22.73
C GLY A 25 12.24 29.53 22.52
N GLN A 26 12.29 30.51 23.43
CA GLN A 26 13.30 31.57 23.40
C GLN A 26 14.69 30.96 23.55
N ALA A 27 15.51 31.02 22.50
CA ALA A 27 16.95 30.94 22.59
C ALA A 27 17.55 32.00 21.65
N HIS A 28 18.01 33.10 22.26
CA HIS A 28 18.77 34.15 21.60
C HIS A 28 20.12 33.56 21.14
N ILE A 29 20.38 33.52 19.83
CA ILE A 29 21.75 33.36 19.31
C ILE A 29 21.99 34.41 18.23
N THR A 30 22.93 35.29 18.55
CA THR A 30 23.39 36.44 17.80
C THR A 30 24.31 35.99 16.65
N MET A 31 23.99 36.35 15.41
CA MET A 31 24.88 36.21 14.25
C MET A 31 25.88 37.38 14.20
N PRO A 32 27.19 37.16 14.00
CA PRO A 32 28.11 38.25 13.71
C PRO A 32 28.07 38.62 12.22
N ASN A 33 27.78 39.90 11.99
CA ASN A 33 27.87 40.59 10.71
C ASN A 33 29.36 40.87 10.43
N ASN A 34 29.89 40.47 9.27
CA ASN A 34 31.19 40.96 8.82
C ASN A 34 31.17 41.22 7.32
N ASN A 35 31.12 42.52 6.98
CA ASN A 35 31.34 43.05 5.64
C ASN A 35 32.75 43.65 5.56
N ASN A 36 33.34 43.52 4.37
CA ASN A 36 34.55 44.14 3.81
C ASN A 36 35.88 43.40 4.08
N ILE A 37 36.56 42.98 2.99
CA ILE A 37 37.65 43.75 2.33
C ILE A 37 38.13 43.00 1.06
N ILE A 38 38.00 43.71 -0.08
CA ILE A 38 38.93 43.94 -1.22
C ILE A 38 39.62 42.77 -1.97
N HIS A 39 39.44 42.84 -3.29
CA HIS A 39 40.14 42.17 -4.40
C HIS A 39 41.66 41.98 -4.26
N SER A 40 42.13 40.80 -4.67
CA SER A 40 43.33 40.68 -5.51
C SER A 40 43.18 39.49 -6.46
N ASN A 41 43.71 39.68 -7.67
CA ASN A 41 43.45 38.94 -8.88
C ASN A 41 44.78 38.30 -9.28
N GLU A 42 44.92 36.98 -9.18
CA GLU A 42 46.06 36.26 -9.78
C GLU A 42 45.60 34.96 -10.42
N GLN A 43 45.73 34.92 -11.74
CA GLN A 43 45.69 33.73 -12.56
C GLN A 43 46.94 32.88 -12.27
N SER A 44 46.76 31.61 -11.94
CA SER A 44 47.81 30.61 -12.20
C SER A 44 47.17 29.30 -12.66
N SER A 45 47.47 28.97 -13.91
CA SER A 45 47.19 27.72 -14.58
C SER A 45 48.19 26.66 -14.13
N LEU A 46 47.72 25.59 -13.49
CA LEU A 46 48.48 24.36 -13.29
C LEU A 46 47.60 23.15 -13.63
N THR A 47 47.98 22.52 -14.73
CA THR A 47 47.57 21.20 -15.20
C THR A 47 48.09 20.13 -14.24
N SER A 48 47.22 19.23 -13.77
CA SER A 48 47.64 17.90 -13.35
C SER A 48 46.65 16.85 -13.85
N SER A 49 47.22 15.86 -14.52
CA SER A 49 46.57 14.74 -15.18
C SER A 49 46.57 13.48 -14.30
N THR A 50 45.60 12.60 -14.57
CA THR A 50 45.45 11.18 -14.17
C THR A 50 45.15 10.92 -12.68
N SER A 51 44.17 10.11 -12.31
CA SER A 51 43.91 8.75 -12.80
C SER A 51 42.41 8.37 -12.82
N HIS A 52 41.96 7.84 -13.95
CA HIS A 52 40.66 7.17 -14.11
C HIS A 52 40.63 5.88 -13.28
N SER A 53 39.77 5.84 -12.25
CA SER A 53 39.21 4.59 -11.74
C SER A 53 37.90 4.33 -12.49
N SER A 54 37.89 3.25 -13.24
CA SER A 54 36.77 2.72 -13.99
C SER A 54 35.53 2.52 -13.11
N GLU A 55 34.56 3.44 -13.23
CA GLU A 55 33.19 3.18 -12.84
C GLU A 55 32.63 2.11 -13.78
N SER A 56 32.13 1.03 -13.19
CA SER A 56 31.29 0.06 -13.87
C SER A 56 30.05 0.78 -14.39
N ASN A 57 30.00 1.01 -15.70
CA ASN A 57 28.82 1.53 -16.39
C ASN A 57 27.70 0.49 -16.31
N ASP A 58 26.91 0.57 -15.23
CA ASP A 58 25.55 0.10 -15.20
C ASP A 58 24.71 1.07 -16.03
N PRO A 59 24.03 0.63 -17.11
CA PRO A 59 23.15 1.48 -17.92
C PRO A 59 22.03 2.17 -17.13
N PHE A 60 21.80 1.79 -15.86
CA PHE A 60 20.79 2.34 -14.96
C PHE A 60 21.28 3.43 -13.97
N ALA A 61 22.57 3.78 -13.94
CA ALA A 61 23.14 4.66 -12.90
C ALA A 61 22.93 6.17 -13.13
N ALA A 62 22.68 6.61 -14.36
CA ALA A 62 22.47 8.03 -14.68
C ALA A 62 21.01 8.43 -14.46
N GLY A 63 20.64 8.80 -13.21
CA GLY A 63 19.30 9.35 -12.93
C GLY A 63 18.62 8.93 -11.63
N LYS A 64 19.33 8.29 -10.68
CA LYS A 64 18.78 7.88 -9.37
C LYS A 64 19.48 8.60 -8.21
N TRP A 65 19.51 9.93 -8.23
CA TRP A 65 20.18 10.73 -7.20
C TRP A 65 19.46 10.61 -5.85
N ALA A 66 18.14 10.46 -5.87
CA ALA A 66 17.33 10.39 -4.65
C ALA A 66 17.73 9.17 -3.82
N SER A 67 17.79 7.97 -4.43
CA SER A 67 18.18 6.76 -3.72
C SER A 67 19.55 6.88 -3.04
N LYS A 68 20.54 7.48 -3.71
CA LYS A 68 21.87 7.67 -3.14
C LYS A 68 21.87 8.60 -1.93
N LEU A 69 21.23 9.78 -2.04
CA LEU A 69 21.17 10.73 -0.92
C LEU A 69 20.38 10.17 0.27
N LEU A 70 19.26 9.50 -0.01
CA LEU A 70 18.41 8.87 1.01
C LEU A 70 19.17 7.79 1.81
N ARG A 71 19.97 6.96 1.13
CA ARG A 71 20.83 5.94 1.77
C ARG A 71 21.89 6.58 2.67
N GLU A 72 22.53 7.65 2.19
CA GLU A 72 23.52 8.39 2.99
C GLU A 72 22.87 9.04 4.23
N CYS A 73 21.62 9.52 4.12
CA CYS A 73 20.86 10.02 5.28
C CYS A 73 20.59 8.91 6.31
N ALA A 74 20.07 7.76 5.86
CA ALA A 74 19.80 6.64 6.75
C ALA A 74 21.07 6.15 7.46
N LYS A 75 22.18 6.09 6.73
CA LYS A 75 23.50 5.79 7.30
C LYS A 75 23.94 6.82 8.33
N ALA A 76 23.80 8.12 8.05
CA ALA A 76 24.15 9.16 9.01
C ALA A 76 23.32 9.10 10.31
N ILE A 77 22.05 8.70 10.23
CA ILE A 77 21.22 8.42 11.41
C ILE A 77 21.79 7.24 12.20
N ALA A 78 22.10 6.12 11.53
CA ALA A 78 22.65 4.93 12.17
C ALA A 78 24.01 5.19 12.84
N ASP A 79 24.88 5.94 12.18
CA ASP A 79 26.21 6.34 12.66
C ASP A 79 26.15 7.45 13.73
N LYS A 80 24.95 8.01 14.00
CA LYS A 80 24.73 9.17 14.88
C LYS A 80 25.55 10.41 14.48
N ASP A 81 25.81 10.58 13.19
CA ASP A 81 26.50 11.73 12.62
C ASP A 81 25.50 12.86 12.32
N SER A 82 25.17 13.64 13.34
CA SER A 82 24.21 14.75 13.24
C SER A 82 24.64 15.82 12.23
N SER A 83 25.94 16.08 12.09
CA SER A 83 26.45 17.10 11.16
C SER A 83 26.24 16.68 9.71
N LYS A 84 26.60 15.45 9.37
CA LYS A 84 26.36 14.89 8.03
C LYS A 84 24.85 14.77 7.76
N PHE A 85 24.08 14.31 8.74
CA PHE A 85 22.63 14.21 8.62
C PHE A 85 21.98 15.56 8.28
N HIS A 86 22.29 16.63 9.04
CA HIS A 86 21.73 17.97 8.76
C HIS A 86 22.10 18.50 7.38
N HIS A 87 23.34 18.26 6.92
CA HIS A 87 23.76 18.67 5.59
C HIS A 87 22.97 17.94 4.49
N LEU A 88 22.85 16.61 4.60
CA LEU A 88 22.10 15.80 3.63
C LEU A 88 20.60 16.11 3.65
N LEU A 89 20.03 16.35 4.84
CA LEU A 89 18.64 16.75 5.00
C LEU A 89 18.36 18.08 4.31
N TRP A 90 19.27 19.06 4.44
CA TRP A 90 19.18 20.32 3.71
C TRP A 90 19.23 20.10 2.20
N MET A 91 20.17 19.29 1.69
CA MET A 91 20.24 18.97 0.27
C MET A 91 18.96 18.33 -0.25
N LEU A 92 18.40 17.36 0.49
CA LEU A 92 17.12 16.73 0.13
C LEU A 92 15.99 17.76 0.10
N ASN A 93 15.92 18.66 1.08
CA ASN A 93 14.89 19.70 1.13
C ASN A 93 14.94 20.65 -0.07
N GLU A 94 16.13 20.98 -0.57
CA GLU A 94 16.28 21.86 -1.75
C GLU A 94 15.92 21.16 -3.07
N LEU A 95 16.09 19.84 -3.16
CA LEU A 95 15.86 19.07 -4.39
C LEU A 95 14.47 18.42 -4.46
N ALA A 96 13.90 18.08 -3.31
CA ALA A 96 12.66 17.32 -3.20
C ALA A 96 11.44 18.12 -3.65
N SER A 97 10.51 17.42 -4.30
CA SER A 97 9.20 17.97 -4.64
C SER A 97 8.18 16.83 -4.76
N PRO A 98 7.04 16.88 -4.06
CA PRO A 98 5.99 15.87 -4.19
C PRO A 98 5.25 15.96 -5.54
N TYR A 99 5.55 16.97 -6.36
CA TYR A 99 4.93 17.20 -7.67
C TYR A 99 5.95 17.13 -8.82
N GLY A 100 7.19 16.75 -8.52
CA GLY A 100 8.29 16.64 -9.47
C GLY A 100 8.32 15.32 -10.22
N ASP A 101 9.51 14.96 -10.71
CA ASP A 101 9.80 13.62 -11.23
C ASP A 101 9.82 12.55 -10.12
N CYS A 102 10.03 11.28 -10.50
CA CYS A 102 10.07 10.15 -9.56
C CYS A 102 11.09 10.37 -8.42
N ASP A 103 12.30 10.84 -8.74
CA ASP A 103 13.36 11.06 -7.76
C ASP A 103 13.00 12.19 -6.79
N GLN A 104 12.44 13.29 -7.28
CA GLN A 104 11.97 14.39 -6.44
C GLN A 104 10.85 13.97 -5.49
N LYS A 105 9.93 13.11 -5.95
CA LYS A 105 8.84 12.57 -5.12
C LYS A 105 9.37 11.62 -4.06
N LEU A 106 10.22 10.66 -4.43
CA LEU A 106 10.87 9.75 -3.50
C LEU A 106 11.63 10.54 -2.43
N ALA A 107 12.45 11.51 -2.84
CA ALA A 107 13.14 12.41 -1.93
C ALA A 107 12.16 13.12 -0.99
N SER A 108 11.05 13.66 -1.49
CA SER A 108 10.06 14.37 -0.67
C SER A 108 9.39 13.49 0.40
N TYR A 109 8.91 12.31 0.03
CA TYR A 109 8.20 11.43 0.97
C TYR A 109 9.15 10.79 1.99
N PHE A 110 10.34 10.37 1.57
CA PHE A 110 11.33 9.83 2.51
C PHE A 110 11.95 10.92 3.40
N LEU A 111 12.13 12.15 2.89
CA LEU A 111 12.56 13.29 3.69
C LEU A 111 11.61 13.53 4.87
N GLN A 112 10.29 13.48 4.62
CA GLN A 112 9.29 13.62 5.67
C GLN A 112 9.45 12.54 6.76
N ALA A 113 9.63 11.28 6.36
CA ALA A 113 9.80 10.17 7.31
C ALA A 113 11.13 10.25 8.08
N LEU A 114 12.24 10.56 7.39
CA LEU A 114 13.55 10.75 8.02
C LEU A 114 13.54 11.90 9.03
N PHE A 115 12.91 13.03 8.68
CA PHE A 115 12.74 14.14 9.60
C PHE A 115 11.88 13.77 10.81
N SER A 116 10.76 13.07 10.57
CA SER A 116 9.90 12.60 11.66
C SER A 116 10.59 11.60 12.58
N LYS A 117 11.44 10.71 12.04
CA LYS A 117 12.24 9.78 12.83
C LYS A 117 13.31 10.51 13.65
N ALA A 118 14.03 11.46 13.04
CA ALA A 118 15.09 12.22 13.73
C ALA A 118 14.57 13.18 14.82
N THR A 119 13.27 13.48 14.82
CA THR A 119 12.62 14.40 15.77
C THR A 119 11.65 13.70 16.71
N ASP A 120 11.62 12.36 16.71
CA ASP A 120 10.68 11.54 17.50
C ASP A 120 9.20 11.98 17.33
N SER A 121 8.84 12.42 16.12
CA SER A 121 7.53 12.98 15.80
C SER A 121 6.69 12.10 14.88
N GLY A 122 7.14 10.87 14.60
CA GLY A 122 6.50 9.90 13.70
C GLY A 122 5.01 9.69 13.96
N ASN A 123 4.63 9.26 15.17
CA ASN A 123 3.23 8.98 15.51
C ASN A 123 2.34 10.22 15.36
N ARG A 124 2.82 11.38 15.80
CA ARG A 124 2.09 12.65 15.64
C ARG A 124 1.92 13.02 14.16
N CYS A 125 2.97 12.85 13.36
CA CYS A 125 2.94 13.10 11.92
C CYS A 125 1.94 12.17 11.22
N TYR A 126 2.03 10.86 11.48
CA TYR A 126 1.14 9.85 10.94
C TYR A 126 -0.32 10.13 11.28
N LYS A 127 -0.65 10.35 12.56
CA LYS A 127 -2.01 10.71 13.01
C LYS A 127 -2.56 11.96 12.32
N THR A 128 -1.71 12.97 12.12
CA THR A 128 -2.09 14.20 11.42
C THR A 128 -2.42 13.91 9.95
N LEU A 129 -1.55 13.15 9.27
CA LEU A 129 -1.77 12.78 7.87
C LEU A 129 -3.03 11.92 7.71
N THR A 130 -3.26 10.95 8.60
CA THR A 130 -4.46 10.12 8.61
C THR A 130 -5.70 10.99 8.80
N SER A 131 -5.75 11.85 9.82
CA SER A 131 -6.89 12.75 10.08
C SER A 131 -7.25 13.64 8.88
N VAL A 132 -6.25 14.13 8.14
CA VAL A 132 -6.47 14.92 6.92
C VAL A 132 -7.15 14.09 5.83
N VAL A 133 -6.78 12.82 5.69
CA VAL A 133 -7.43 11.90 4.75
C VAL A 133 -8.86 11.63 5.18
N GLU A 134 -9.11 11.40 6.47
CA GLU A 134 -10.48 11.16 6.98
C GLU A 134 -11.42 12.31 6.71
N ARG A 135 -10.97 13.55 6.89
CA ARG A 135 -11.78 14.74 6.62
C ARG A 135 -12.11 14.93 5.14
N ASN A 136 -11.25 14.44 4.25
CA ASN A 136 -11.42 14.57 2.79
C ASN A 136 -11.95 13.28 2.15
N HIS A 137 -12.24 12.24 2.94
CA HIS A 137 -12.67 10.94 2.43
C HIS A 137 -14.12 11.01 1.96
N CYS A 138 -14.36 10.60 0.72
CA CYS A 138 -15.69 10.45 0.15
C CYS A 138 -15.71 9.17 -0.70
N PHE A 139 -16.84 8.46 -0.68
CA PHE A 139 -17.01 7.24 -1.47
C PHE A 139 -16.64 7.44 -2.93
N GLU A 140 -17.13 8.51 -3.55
CA GLU A 140 -16.94 8.72 -4.98
C GLU A 140 -15.46 8.94 -5.34
N THR A 141 -14.71 9.63 -4.47
CA THR A 141 -13.26 9.80 -4.63
C THR A 141 -12.53 8.47 -4.47
N ALA A 142 -12.81 7.70 -3.41
CA ALA A 142 -12.18 6.41 -3.17
C ALA A 142 -12.48 5.41 -4.30
N ARG A 143 -13.74 5.35 -4.73
CA ARG A 143 -14.22 4.57 -5.87
C ARG A 143 -13.49 4.96 -7.15
N LYS A 144 -13.32 6.25 -7.42
CA LYS A 144 -12.62 6.73 -8.62
C LYS A 144 -11.15 6.33 -8.61
N VAL A 145 -10.48 6.43 -7.46
CA VAL A 145 -9.07 6.03 -7.29
C VAL A 145 -8.91 4.54 -7.54
N ILE A 146 -9.68 3.69 -6.86
CA ILE A 146 -9.54 2.23 -6.99
C ILE A 146 -9.86 1.74 -8.42
N LEU A 147 -10.94 2.23 -9.02
CA LEU A 147 -11.31 1.83 -10.38
C LEU A 147 -10.29 2.32 -11.40
N LYS A 148 -9.77 3.54 -11.24
CA LYS A 148 -8.72 4.04 -12.15
C LYS A 148 -7.44 3.25 -12.00
N PHE A 149 -7.07 2.86 -10.76
CA PHE A 149 -5.90 2.04 -10.53
C PHE A 149 -6.03 0.66 -11.19
N GLN A 150 -7.20 0.03 -11.06
CA GLN A 150 -7.53 -1.24 -11.73
C GLN A 150 -7.57 -1.14 -13.25
N GLU A 151 -7.97 0.01 -13.79
CA GLU A 151 -7.98 0.26 -15.24
C GLU A 151 -6.57 0.29 -15.82
N VAL A 152 -5.60 0.88 -15.10
CA VAL A 152 -4.25 1.15 -15.62
C VAL A 152 -3.18 0.19 -15.11
N SER A 153 -3.45 -0.57 -14.06
CA SER A 153 -2.51 -1.50 -13.43
C SER A 153 -3.20 -2.78 -12.94
N PRO A 154 -2.58 -3.97 -13.11
CA PRO A 154 -3.06 -5.23 -12.58
C PRO A 154 -2.80 -5.41 -11.08
N TRP A 155 -2.19 -4.43 -10.38
CA TRP A 155 -1.75 -4.56 -8.98
C TRP A 155 -2.81 -5.17 -8.05
N THR A 156 -4.07 -4.79 -8.22
CA THR A 156 -5.19 -5.31 -7.43
C THR A 156 -5.96 -6.42 -8.16
N THR A 157 -6.18 -6.28 -9.47
CA THR A 157 -6.98 -7.24 -10.25
C THR A 157 -6.29 -8.60 -10.41
N PHE A 158 -4.96 -8.66 -10.33
CA PHE A 158 -4.19 -9.90 -10.28
C PHE A 158 -4.66 -10.82 -9.15
N GLY A 159 -4.70 -10.28 -7.92
CA GLY A 159 -5.17 -11.01 -6.76
C GLY A 159 -6.63 -11.40 -6.88
N HIS A 160 -7.47 -10.52 -7.43
CA HIS A 160 -8.89 -10.79 -7.66
C HIS A 160 -9.12 -11.99 -8.59
N VAL A 161 -8.44 -12.03 -9.74
CA VAL A 161 -8.60 -13.12 -10.71
C VAL A 161 -8.09 -14.44 -10.13
N ALA A 162 -6.90 -14.45 -9.51
CA ALA A 162 -6.34 -15.64 -8.89
C ALA A 162 -7.24 -16.18 -7.76
N SER A 163 -7.70 -15.30 -6.86
CA SER A 163 -8.60 -15.70 -5.77
C SER A 163 -9.96 -16.18 -6.27
N ASN A 164 -10.56 -15.49 -7.24
CA ASN A 164 -11.86 -15.90 -7.80
C ASN A 164 -11.76 -17.29 -8.43
N GLY A 165 -10.69 -17.58 -9.18
CA GLY A 165 -10.43 -18.90 -9.74
C GLY A 165 -10.38 -19.99 -8.67
N ALA A 166 -9.53 -19.82 -7.65
CA ALA A 166 -9.41 -20.78 -6.56
C ALA A 166 -10.72 -20.96 -5.76
N ILE A 167 -11.49 -19.88 -5.56
CA ILE A 167 -12.80 -19.92 -4.89
C ILE A 167 -13.82 -20.70 -5.73
N LEU A 168 -13.90 -20.43 -7.03
CA LEU A 168 -14.85 -21.11 -7.93
C LEU A 168 -14.59 -22.61 -8.02
N GLU A 169 -13.31 -23.03 -8.06
CA GLU A 169 -12.92 -24.43 -8.05
C GLU A 169 -13.22 -25.10 -6.70
N ALA A 170 -12.89 -24.46 -5.59
CA ALA A 170 -13.09 -25.04 -4.25
C ALA A 170 -14.58 -25.17 -3.86
N LEU A 171 -15.43 -24.33 -4.43
CA LEU A 171 -16.87 -24.29 -4.20
C LEU A 171 -17.67 -25.01 -5.29
N GLU A 172 -17.02 -25.69 -6.22
CA GLU A 172 -17.69 -26.44 -7.28
C GLU A 172 -18.65 -27.50 -6.72
N GLY A 173 -19.86 -27.57 -7.29
CA GLY A 173 -20.90 -28.52 -6.90
C GLY A 173 -21.69 -28.15 -5.64
N GLU A 174 -21.35 -27.05 -4.97
CA GLU A 174 -22.06 -26.57 -3.78
C GLU A 174 -23.23 -25.65 -4.15
N THR A 175 -24.37 -25.82 -3.47
CA THR A 175 -25.59 -25.05 -3.75
C THR A 175 -25.75 -23.82 -2.86
N LYS A 176 -25.04 -23.78 -1.72
CA LYS A 176 -25.03 -22.68 -0.75
C LYS A 176 -23.60 -22.25 -0.49
N LEU A 177 -23.23 -21.10 -1.03
CA LEU A 177 -21.90 -20.53 -0.92
C LEU A 177 -21.89 -19.44 0.15
N HIS A 178 -20.82 -19.39 0.93
CA HIS A 178 -20.57 -18.28 1.86
C HIS A 178 -19.15 -17.78 1.71
N ILE A 179 -18.99 -16.58 1.17
CA ILE A 179 -17.69 -15.92 1.03
C ILE A 179 -17.54 -14.90 2.16
N ILE A 180 -16.46 -15.02 2.92
CA ILE A 180 -16.03 -14.05 3.92
C ILE A 180 -14.89 -13.24 3.31
N ASP A 181 -15.19 -11.99 2.93
CA ASP A 181 -14.25 -11.05 2.34
C ASP A 181 -13.64 -10.14 3.42
N ILE A 182 -12.32 -10.20 3.54
CA ILE A 182 -11.53 -9.35 4.42
C ILE A 182 -10.57 -8.59 3.49
N SER A 183 -11.06 -7.50 2.90
CA SER A 183 -10.32 -6.70 1.92
C SER A 183 -10.58 -5.21 2.04
N ASN A 184 -9.69 -4.41 1.46
CA ASN A 184 -9.83 -2.95 1.34
C ASN A 184 -10.12 -2.51 -0.11
N THR A 185 -10.61 -3.42 -0.95
CA THR A 185 -10.78 -3.19 -2.40
C THR A 185 -12.19 -2.76 -2.79
N PHE A 186 -13.00 -2.31 -1.82
CA PHE A 186 -14.38 -1.82 -2.03
C PHE A 186 -15.25 -2.79 -2.85
N CYS A 187 -15.11 -4.09 -2.58
CA CYS A 187 -15.88 -5.15 -3.25
C CYS A 187 -15.73 -5.21 -4.78
N THR A 188 -14.70 -4.60 -5.36
CA THR A 188 -14.48 -4.58 -6.82
C THR A 188 -14.16 -5.95 -7.42
N GLN A 189 -13.77 -6.92 -6.59
CA GLN A 189 -13.57 -8.33 -6.97
C GLN A 189 -14.87 -9.03 -7.38
N TRP A 190 -15.94 -8.80 -6.63
CA TRP A 190 -17.13 -9.65 -6.61
C TRP A 190 -18.06 -9.56 -7.84
N PRO A 191 -18.14 -8.45 -8.59
CA PRO A 191 -18.93 -8.41 -9.82
C PRO A 191 -18.49 -9.47 -10.84
N THR A 192 -17.18 -9.70 -10.99
CA THR A 192 -16.66 -10.72 -11.92
C THR A 192 -16.95 -12.15 -11.44
N LEU A 193 -16.95 -12.38 -10.13
CA LEU A 193 -17.36 -13.66 -9.55
C LEU A 193 -18.86 -13.93 -9.78
N LEU A 194 -19.72 -12.92 -9.57
CA LEU A 194 -21.15 -13.03 -9.83
C LEU A 194 -21.45 -13.34 -11.30
N GLU A 195 -20.70 -12.73 -12.23
CA GLU A 195 -20.78 -13.06 -13.66
C GLU A 195 -20.34 -14.49 -13.95
N ALA A 196 -19.24 -14.95 -13.35
CA ALA A 196 -18.78 -16.32 -13.48
C ALA A 196 -19.82 -17.31 -12.95
N LEU A 197 -20.44 -17.07 -11.79
CA LEU A 197 -21.49 -17.92 -11.24
C LEU A 197 -22.74 -17.98 -12.13
N ALA A 198 -23.13 -16.86 -12.74
CA ALA A 198 -24.31 -16.77 -13.61
C ALA A 198 -24.14 -17.47 -14.97
N THR A 199 -22.89 -17.69 -15.40
CA THR A 199 -22.56 -18.29 -16.70
C THR A 199 -22.20 -19.77 -16.62
N ARG A 200 -22.25 -20.37 -15.43
CA ARG A 200 -22.04 -21.82 -15.25
C ARG A 200 -23.17 -22.63 -15.89
N ASN A 201 -22.86 -23.88 -16.24
CA ASN A 201 -23.81 -24.81 -16.87
C ASN A 201 -24.80 -25.45 -15.88
N ASP A 202 -24.53 -25.35 -14.57
CA ASP A 202 -25.36 -25.87 -13.48
C ASP A 202 -26.38 -24.83 -12.97
N GLU A 203 -27.23 -25.26 -12.04
CA GLU A 203 -28.14 -24.34 -11.34
C GLU A 203 -27.31 -23.32 -10.54
N THR A 204 -27.58 -22.03 -10.76
CA THR A 204 -26.85 -20.95 -10.10
C THR A 204 -27.02 -21.04 -8.58
N PRO A 205 -25.92 -21.18 -7.81
CA PRO A 205 -25.99 -21.38 -6.37
C PRO A 205 -26.38 -20.09 -5.65
N HIS A 206 -26.87 -20.23 -4.41
CA HIS A 206 -27.08 -19.08 -3.53
C HIS A 206 -25.74 -18.61 -2.96
N LEU A 207 -25.44 -17.32 -3.10
CA LEU A 207 -24.22 -16.70 -2.56
C LEU A 207 -24.54 -15.75 -1.40
N ASN A 208 -24.02 -16.08 -0.22
CA ASN A 208 -23.89 -15.15 0.89
C ASN A 208 -22.49 -14.51 0.86
N LEU A 209 -22.41 -13.19 0.73
CA LEU A 209 -21.15 -12.44 0.81
C LEU A 209 -21.12 -11.62 2.12
N THR A 210 -20.26 -12.03 3.05
CA THR A 210 -19.96 -11.27 4.27
C THR A 210 -18.67 -10.47 4.10
N VAL A 211 -18.75 -9.14 4.18
CA VAL A 211 -17.59 -8.24 4.10
C VAL A 211 -17.22 -7.76 5.49
N VAL A 212 -15.98 -8.01 5.91
CA VAL A 212 -15.43 -7.57 7.19
C VAL A 212 -14.69 -6.25 7.01
N VAL A 213 -15.19 -5.21 7.68
CA VAL A 213 -14.65 -3.86 7.61
C VAL A 213 -13.95 -3.51 8.92
N THR A 214 -12.64 -3.28 8.87
CA THR A 214 -11.83 -2.89 10.03
C THR A 214 -11.70 -1.37 10.18
N ALA A 215 -11.78 -0.61 9.08
CA ALA A 215 -11.62 0.85 9.12
C ALA A 215 -12.97 1.58 9.24
N ALA A 216 -13.02 2.62 10.07
CA ALA A 216 -14.24 3.41 10.27
C ALA A 216 -14.74 4.09 8.99
N MET A 217 -13.83 4.48 8.08
CA MET A 217 -14.14 5.10 6.78
C MET A 217 -14.95 4.19 5.87
N GLU A 218 -14.57 2.92 5.81
CA GLU A 218 -15.13 1.91 4.90
C GLU A 218 -16.61 1.63 5.24
N ARG A 219 -17.01 1.75 6.52
CA ARG A 219 -18.42 1.57 6.96
C ARG A 219 -19.40 2.50 6.26
N SER A 220 -19.05 3.78 6.12
CA SER A 220 -19.95 4.79 5.53
C SER A 220 -20.29 4.48 4.07
N VAL A 221 -19.37 3.78 3.40
CA VAL A 221 -19.42 3.45 1.99
C VAL A 221 -20.15 2.12 1.73
N MET A 222 -20.01 1.14 2.62
CA MET A 222 -20.49 -0.21 2.37
C MET A 222 -22.00 -0.32 2.16
N LYS A 223 -22.80 0.60 2.71
CA LYS A 223 -24.25 0.63 2.45
C LYS A 223 -24.56 0.86 0.96
N GLU A 224 -23.86 1.78 0.32
CA GLU A 224 -24.06 2.09 -1.10
C GLU A 224 -23.48 0.99 -2.00
N ILE A 225 -22.34 0.42 -1.62
CA ILE A 225 -21.76 -0.75 -2.31
C ILE A 225 -22.71 -1.95 -2.25
N GLY A 226 -23.22 -2.28 -1.07
CA GLY A 226 -24.14 -3.41 -0.86
C GLY A 226 -25.39 -3.31 -1.74
N GLN A 227 -26.06 -2.15 -1.73
CA GLN A 227 -27.25 -1.91 -2.58
C GLN A 227 -26.95 -2.08 -4.08
N ARG A 228 -25.78 -1.61 -4.53
CA ARG A 228 -25.37 -1.78 -5.93
C ARG A 228 -25.03 -3.23 -6.25
N MET A 229 -24.39 -3.94 -5.33
CA MET A 229 -24.03 -5.34 -5.48
C MET A 229 -25.29 -6.22 -5.54
N GLU A 230 -26.25 -6.02 -4.65
CA GLU A 230 -27.53 -6.73 -4.65
C GLU A 230 -28.30 -6.51 -5.95
N LYS A 231 -28.34 -5.25 -6.43
CA LYS A 231 -28.97 -4.92 -7.72
C LYS A 231 -28.26 -5.62 -8.88
N PHE A 232 -26.92 -5.64 -8.88
CA PHE A 232 -26.12 -6.30 -9.90
C PHE A 232 -26.35 -7.82 -9.90
N ALA A 233 -26.32 -8.47 -8.72
CA ALA A 233 -26.63 -9.88 -8.57
C ALA A 233 -28.03 -10.22 -9.09
N GLY A 234 -29.03 -9.38 -8.79
CA GLY A 234 -30.39 -9.54 -9.33
C GLY A 234 -30.47 -9.44 -10.85
N LEU A 235 -29.67 -8.56 -11.48
CA LEU A 235 -29.56 -8.48 -12.95
C LEU A 235 -28.91 -9.72 -13.56
N MET A 236 -27.91 -10.29 -12.87
CA MET A 236 -27.24 -11.53 -13.25
C MET A 236 -28.03 -12.79 -12.86
N ARG A 237 -29.18 -12.63 -12.18
CA ARG A 237 -30.03 -13.72 -11.68
C ARG A 237 -29.33 -14.66 -10.68
N VAL A 238 -28.37 -14.13 -9.92
CA VAL A 238 -27.70 -14.86 -8.83
C VAL A 238 -28.49 -14.64 -7.54
N PRO A 239 -29.00 -15.70 -6.87
CA PRO A 239 -29.56 -15.57 -5.52
C PRO A 239 -28.47 -15.10 -4.55
N PHE A 240 -28.65 -13.92 -3.95
CA PHE A 240 -27.55 -13.21 -3.31
C PHE A 240 -27.98 -12.47 -2.05
N GLU A 241 -27.15 -12.57 -1.01
CA GLU A 241 -27.24 -11.79 0.22
C GLU A 241 -25.92 -11.08 0.51
N PHE A 242 -25.99 -9.82 0.94
CA PHE A 242 -24.83 -9.02 1.29
C PHE A 242 -24.86 -8.62 2.76
N HIS A 243 -23.86 -9.05 3.52
CA HIS A 243 -23.74 -8.76 4.94
C HIS A 243 -22.46 -7.99 5.22
N VAL A 244 -22.53 -7.00 6.12
CA VAL A 244 -21.38 -6.18 6.50
C VAL A 244 -21.12 -6.37 7.99
N VAL A 245 -19.96 -6.92 8.33
CA VAL A 245 -19.47 -6.98 9.70
C VAL A 245 -18.57 -5.78 9.94
N SER A 246 -18.87 -5.02 10.99
CA SER A 246 -18.13 -3.82 11.32
C SER A 246 -18.16 -3.56 12.82
N GLY A 247 -17.27 -2.71 13.34
CA GLY A 247 -17.19 -2.46 14.79
C GLY A 247 -16.11 -3.26 15.49
N LEU A 248 -15.37 -4.08 14.76
CA LEU A 248 -14.23 -4.83 15.28
C LEU A 248 -13.06 -3.89 15.51
N ALA A 249 -12.44 -3.97 16.69
CA ALA A 249 -11.17 -3.30 16.93
C ALA A 249 -10.02 -4.13 16.33
N ARG A 250 -10.18 -5.46 16.22
CA ARG A 250 -9.18 -6.38 15.69
C ARG A 250 -9.82 -7.54 14.92
N LEU A 251 -9.12 -8.06 13.92
CA LEU A 251 -9.59 -9.24 13.16
C LEU A 251 -9.74 -10.49 14.04
N GLY A 252 -8.93 -10.61 15.10
CA GLY A 252 -9.02 -11.71 16.06
C GLY A 252 -10.27 -11.70 16.96
N GLU A 253 -11.10 -10.66 16.88
CA GLU A 253 -12.38 -10.58 17.61
C GLU A 253 -13.55 -11.20 16.83
N LEU A 254 -13.32 -11.64 15.58
CA LEU A 254 -14.35 -12.25 14.74
C LEU A 254 -14.93 -13.51 15.36
N THR A 255 -16.24 -13.52 15.55
CA THR A 255 -17.01 -14.70 15.97
C THR A 255 -17.80 -15.30 14.80
N LYS A 256 -18.13 -16.60 14.89
CA LYS A 256 -18.94 -17.28 13.86
C LYS A 256 -20.34 -16.68 13.76
N GLU A 257 -20.86 -16.24 14.90
CA GLU A 257 -22.16 -15.63 15.07
C GLU A 257 -22.23 -14.28 14.34
N GLU A 258 -21.21 -13.44 14.48
CA GLU A 258 -21.12 -12.16 13.75
C GLU A 258 -20.98 -12.35 12.25
N LEU A 259 -20.27 -13.39 11.82
CA LEU A 259 -20.08 -13.72 10.41
C LEU A 259 -21.35 -14.27 9.74
N GLY A 260 -22.37 -14.62 10.52
CA GLY A 260 -23.67 -15.11 10.02
C GLY A 260 -23.56 -16.45 9.28
N ILE A 261 -22.63 -17.32 9.69
CA ILE A 261 -22.36 -18.59 9.01
C ILE A 261 -23.58 -19.51 9.13
N GLN A 262 -24.18 -19.83 7.97
CA GLN A 262 -25.34 -20.72 7.90
C GLN A 262 -24.93 -22.19 7.92
N GLU A 263 -25.75 -23.04 8.55
CA GLU A 263 -25.50 -24.48 8.58
C GLU A 263 -25.56 -25.08 7.16
N GLY A 264 -24.55 -25.87 6.80
CA GLY A 264 -24.43 -26.50 5.48
C GLY A 264 -23.95 -25.58 4.35
N ALA A 265 -23.56 -24.33 4.63
CA ALA A 265 -22.92 -23.47 3.64
C ALA A 265 -21.45 -23.87 3.43
N ALA A 266 -21.00 -23.87 2.18
CA ALA A 266 -19.60 -24.04 1.82
C ALA A 266 -18.87 -22.70 1.94
N ILE A 267 -17.92 -22.62 2.87
CA ILE A 267 -17.27 -21.37 3.26
C ILE A 267 -15.99 -21.17 2.45
N ALA A 268 -15.79 -19.97 1.89
CA ALA A 268 -14.50 -19.51 1.40
C ALA A 268 -14.09 -18.23 2.15
N VAL A 269 -12.82 -18.12 2.54
CA VAL A 269 -12.28 -16.91 3.14
C VAL A 269 -11.34 -16.24 2.14
N ASN A 270 -11.52 -14.95 1.90
CA ASN A 270 -10.71 -14.15 0.98
C ASN A 270 -10.05 -13.01 1.77
N CYS A 271 -8.73 -12.99 1.81
CA CYS A 271 -7.95 -11.97 2.49
C CYS A 271 -7.09 -11.20 1.48
N ILE A 272 -7.34 -9.91 1.29
CA ILE A 272 -6.56 -9.07 0.35
C ILE A 272 -6.04 -7.84 1.08
N GLY A 273 -4.73 -7.80 1.33
CA GLY A 273 -4.04 -6.72 2.01
C GLY A 273 -4.51 -6.48 3.45
N ALA A 274 -5.22 -7.44 4.04
CA ALA A 274 -5.82 -7.31 5.35
C ALA A 274 -4.96 -7.89 6.47
N LEU A 275 -4.23 -8.98 6.22
CA LEU A 275 -3.43 -9.63 7.27
C LEU A 275 -2.23 -8.77 7.66
N ARG A 276 -1.68 -7.98 6.74
CA ARG A 276 -0.64 -6.98 7.04
C ARG A 276 -1.05 -5.96 8.11
N ARG A 277 -2.36 -5.66 8.27
CA ARG A 277 -2.89 -4.71 9.27
C ARG A 277 -2.82 -5.24 10.70
N ILE A 278 -2.61 -6.54 10.86
CA ILE A 278 -2.49 -7.22 12.15
C ILE A 278 -1.04 -7.10 12.63
N ASP A 279 -0.85 -6.79 13.91
CA ASP A 279 0.44 -6.86 14.59
C ASP A 279 1.11 -8.20 14.28
N VAL A 280 2.42 -8.16 14.00
CA VAL A 280 3.17 -9.34 13.52
C VAL A 280 3.01 -10.52 14.48
N GLU A 281 3.04 -10.24 15.79
CA GLU A 281 2.93 -11.21 16.86
C GLU A 281 1.53 -11.86 16.98
N LYS A 282 0.49 -11.26 16.41
CA LYS A 282 -0.91 -11.74 16.47
C LYS A 282 -1.39 -12.43 15.20
N ARG A 283 -0.56 -12.48 14.15
CA ARG A 283 -0.95 -13.05 12.84
C ARG A 283 -1.28 -14.53 12.90
N ILE A 284 -0.50 -15.32 13.65
CA ILE A 284 -0.72 -16.75 13.82
C ILE A 284 -2.07 -17.02 14.49
N ASP A 285 -2.43 -16.23 15.50
CA ASP A 285 -3.73 -16.37 16.18
C ASP A 285 -4.90 -16.04 15.24
N ALA A 286 -4.75 -15.01 14.40
CA ALA A 286 -5.74 -14.70 13.37
C ALA A 286 -5.88 -15.83 12.34
N ILE A 287 -4.77 -16.41 11.86
CA ILE A 287 -4.76 -17.56 10.95
C ILE A 287 -5.47 -18.76 11.59
N ARG A 288 -5.21 -19.03 12.87
CA ARG A 288 -5.87 -20.12 13.62
C ARG A 288 -7.37 -19.88 13.77
N MET A 289 -7.80 -18.64 13.97
CA MET A 289 -9.22 -18.26 13.99
C MET A 289 -9.87 -18.55 12.64
N LEU A 290 -9.24 -18.15 11.52
CA LEU A 290 -9.73 -18.46 10.17
C LEU A 290 -9.85 -19.97 9.94
N CYS A 291 -8.89 -20.77 10.42
CA CYS A 291 -8.96 -22.23 10.35
C CYS A 291 -10.15 -22.79 11.15
N GLY A 292 -10.44 -22.20 12.32
CA GLY A 292 -11.59 -22.54 13.16
C GLY A 292 -12.96 -22.36 12.47
N LEU A 293 -13.04 -21.54 11.41
CA LEU A 293 -14.23 -21.39 10.57
C LEU A 293 -14.49 -22.63 9.69
N LYS A 294 -13.51 -23.52 9.54
CA LYS A 294 -13.54 -24.70 8.66
C LYS A 294 -13.84 -24.37 7.19
N PRO A 295 -13.10 -23.43 6.56
CA PRO A 295 -13.34 -23.05 5.18
C PRO A 295 -12.97 -24.17 4.20
N LYS A 296 -13.62 -24.22 3.04
CA LYS A 296 -13.16 -25.05 1.90
C LYS A 296 -11.90 -24.51 1.25
N VAL A 297 -11.71 -23.19 1.29
CA VAL A 297 -10.50 -22.51 0.79
C VAL A 297 -10.28 -21.20 1.51
N VAL A 298 -9.01 -20.87 1.76
CA VAL A 298 -8.55 -19.54 2.14
C VAL A 298 -7.66 -19.00 1.04
N THR A 299 -7.97 -17.82 0.52
CA THR A 299 -7.13 -17.12 -0.46
C THR A 299 -6.49 -15.91 0.20
N ILE A 300 -5.21 -15.69 -0.07
CA ILE A 300 -4.42 -14.59 0.50
C ILE A 300 -3.73 -13.85 -0.63
N VAL A 301 -3.86 -12.53 -0.63
CA VAL A 301 -3.15 -11.61 -1.51
C VAL A 301 -2.44 -10.56 -0.65
N GLU A 302 -1.13 -10.47 -0.74
CA GLU A 302 -0.31 -9.50 0.00
C GLU A 302 0.76 -8.87 -0.90
N GLU A 303 1.23 -7.67 -0.54
CA GLU A 303 2.31 -6.98 -1.25
C GLU A 303 3.68 -7.55 -0.86
N GLU A 304 4.56 -7.75 -1.84
CA GLU A 304 5.83 -8.47 -1.68
C GLU A 304 6.95 -7.57 -1.13
N ALA A 305 6.91 -7.32 0.18
CA ALA A 305 7.91 -6.54 0.91
C ALA A 305 8.07 -7.00 2.37
N ASP A 306 9.29 -6.93 2.91
CA ASP A 306 9.57 -7.18 4.34
C ASP A 306 9.81 -5.87 5.10
N PHE A 307 8.77 -5.37 5.77
CA PHE A 307 8.87 -4.20 6.66
C PHE A 307 8.92 -4.58 8.14
N THR A 308 8.98 -5.88 8.47
CA THR A 308 9.00 -6.35 9.87
C THR A 308 10.32 -6.07 10.58
N SER A 309 11.41 -5.97 9.81
CA SER A 309 12.77 -5.73 10.33
C SER A 309 12.96 -4.36 10.98
N SER A 310 11.97 -3.45 10.94
CA SER A 310 12.10 -2.06 11.42
C SER A 310 12.51 -1.95 12.90
N ARG A 311 12.19 -2.96 13.72
CA ARG A 311 12.48 -2.96 15.16
C ARG A 311 13.92 -3.37 15.48
N ASP A 312 14.47 -4.29 14.70
CA ASP A 312 15.78 -4.92 14.97
C ASP A 312 16.90 -4.39 14.06
N ASP A 313 16.55 -3.93 12.85
CA ASP A 313 17.49 -3.40 11.85
C ASP A 313 16.83 -2.31 11.00
N TYR A 314 16.96 -1.06 11.47
CA TYR A 314 16.46 0.12 10.77
C TYR A 314 17.04 0.27 9.36
N ALA A 315 18.33 -0.04 9.17
CA ALA A 315 18.99 0.13 7.88
C ALA A 315 18.42 -0.86 6.87
N LYS A 316 18.27 -2.14 7.24
CA LYS A 316 17.63 -3.15 6.39
C LYS A 316 16.18 -2.79 6.05
N CYS A 317 15.41 -2.30 7.03
CA CYS A 317 14.03 -1.87 6.79
C CYS A 317 13.96 -0.65 5.86
N PHE A 318 14.83 0.34 6.05
CA PHE A 318 14.94 1.51 5.18
C PHE A 318 15.25 1.12 3.75
N GLU A 319 16.20 0.20 3.56
CA GLU A 319 16.60 -0.34 2.27
C GLU A 319 15.44 -1.02 1.53
N GLU A 320 14.72 -1.90 2.22
CA GLU A 320 13.56 -2.59 1.62
C GLU A 320 12.40 -1.62 1.34
N CYS A 321 12.16 -0.64 2.22
CA CYS A 321 11.17 0.42 2.03
C CYS A 321 11.50 1.26 0.80
N LEU A 322 12.77 1.69 0.66
CA LEU A 322 13.24 2.44 -0.49
C LEU A 322 13.11 1.63 -1.79
N ARG A 323 13.49 0.35 -1.78
CA ARG A 323 13.34 -0.55 -2.94
C ARG A 323 11.88 -0.63 -3.37
N PHE A 324 10.98 -0.99 -2.44
CA PHE A 324 9.57 -1.19 -2.73
C PHE A 324 8.90 0.08 -3.27
N TYR A 325 9.09 1.23 -2.60
CA TYR A 325 8.46 2.47 -3.05
C TYR A 325 9.12 3.05 -4.31
N THR A 326 10.41 2.83 -4.55
CA THR A 326 11.01 3.19 -5.86
C THR A 326 10.29 2.47 -6.99
N LEU A 327 10.12 1.14 -6.85
CA LEU A 327 9.42 0.32 -7.83
C LEU A 327 7.94 0.75 -7.99
N PHE A 328 7.27 1.06 -6.89
CA PHE A 328 5.88 1.52 -6.90
C PHE A 328 5.71 2.87 -7.61
N PHE A 329 6.58 3.85 -7.31
CA PHE A 329 6.51 5.18 -7.94
C PHE A 329 6.85 5.13 -9.43
N GLU A 330 7.85 4.36 -9.84
CA GLU A 330 8.16 4.12 -11.25
C GLU A 330 6.96 3.47 -11.97
N MET A 331 6.31 2.49 -11.35
CA MET A 331 5.10 1.84 -11.88
C MET A 331 3.93 2.83 -12.02
N LEU A 332 3.71 3.69 -11.03
CA LEU A 332 2.66 4.71 -11.07
C LEU A 332 2.92 5.75 -12.16
N GLU A 333 4.16 6.22 -12.30
CA GLU A 333 4.54 7.20 -13.32
C GLU A 333 4.31 6.64 -14.72
N GLU A 334 4.63 5.38 -14.94
CA GLU A 334 4.39 4.72 -16.21
C GLU A 334 2.90 4.47 -16.45
N SER A 335 2.17 3.95 -15.46
CA SER A 335 0.78 3.49 -15.66
C SER A 335 -0.23 4.63 -15.79
N PHE A 336 0.02 5.78 -15.16
CA PHE A 336 -0.94 6.90 -15.11
C PHE A 336 -0.52 8.09 -15.98
N ALA A 337 -1.51 8.90 -16.37
CA ALA A 337 -1.24 10.19 -16.98
C ALA A 337 -0.51 11.15 -16.01
N PRO A 338 0.40 12.02 -16.48
CA PRO A 338 1.19 12.91 -15.62
C PRO A 338 0.39 13.81 -14.66
N THR A 339 -0.84 14.17 -15.03
CA THR A 339 -1.73 15.05 -14.26
C THR A 339 -2.87 14.28 -13.56
N SER A 340 -2.74 12.97 -13.38
CA SER A 340 -3.78 12.16 -12.72
C SER A 340 -3.88 12.48 -11.22
N ASN A 341 -5.08 12.88 -10.79
CA ASN A 341 -5.39 13.07 -9.37
C ASN A 341 -5.44 11.73 -8.62
N GLU A 342 -5.81 10.65 -9.32
CA GLU A 342 -5.85 9.30 -8.77
C GLU A 342 -4.43 8.80 -8.47
N ARG A 343 -3.46 9.07 -9.36
CA ARG A 343 -2.03 8.83 -9.10
C ARG A 343 -1.57 9.60 -7.86
N LEU A 344 -1.88 10.90 -7.79
CA LEU A 344 -1.50 11.73 -6.65
C LEU A 344 -2.11 11.22 -5.32
N ALA A 345 -3.33 10.68 -5.36
CA ALA A 345 -3.95 10.08 -4.18
C ALA A 345 -3.18 8.84 -3.69
N LEU A 346 -2.74 7.97 -4.61
CA LEU A 346 -1.90 6.80 -4.31
C LEU A 346 -0.52 7.22 -3.79
N GLU A 347 0.15 8.19 -4.43
CA GLU A 347 1.45 8.72 -3.98
C GLU A 347 1.37 9.29 -2.54
N ARG A 348 0.29 9.99 -2.20
CA ARG A 348 0.04 10.48 -0.83
C ARG A 348 -0.22 9.36 0.16
N GLU A 349 -0.83 8.26 -0.26
CA GLU A 349 -0.98 7.06 0.58
C GLU A 349 0.36 6.39 0.86
N CYS A 350 1.22 6.27 -0.16
CA CYS A 350 2.60 5.82 0.04
C CYS A 350 3.33 6.69 1.06
N GLY A 351 3.23 8.02 0.95
CA GLY A 351 3.85 8.94 1.91
C GLY A 351 3.45 8.66 3.36
N ARG A 352 2.17 8.37 3.62
CA ARG A 352 1.70 7.99 4.97
C ARG A 352 2.31 6.68 5.43
N SER A 353 2.34 5.68 4.56
CA SER A 353 2.87 4.36 4.90
C SER A 353 4.40 4.39 5.08
N ILE A 354 5.14 5.21 4.33
CA ILE A 354 6.58 5.44 4.54
C ILE A 354 6.85 6.03 5.92
N VAL A 355 6.05 7.02 6.36
CA VAL A 355 6.15 7.59 7.72
C VAL A 355 5.81 6.53 8.78
N ASN A 356 4.75 5.74 8.58
CA ASN A 356 4.38 4.66 9.51
C ASN A 356 5.48 3.59 9.65
N VAL A 357 6.11 3.22 8.55
CA VAL A 357 7.15 2.17 8.54
C VAL A 357 8.46 2.68 9.14
N LEU A 358 8.89 3.90 8.79
CA LEU A 358 10.24 4.38 9.10
C LEU A 358 10.32 5.34 10.30
N ALA A 359 9.20 5.94 10.73
CA ALA A 359 9.19 6.95 11.79
C ALA A 359 8.34 6.59 13.00
N CYS A 360 7.36 5.69 12.86
CA CYS A 360 6.54 5.22 13.98
C CYS A 360 7.20 4.01 14.64
N ASP A 361 7.64 4.20 15.88
CA ASP A 361 8.09 3.11 16.75
C ASP A 361 6.83 2.42 17.29
N GLY A 362 6.72 1.10 17.09
CA GLY A 362 5.50 0.30 17.30
C GLY A 362 5.02 0.14 18.75
N GLU A 363 5.25 1.14 19.60
CA GLU A 363 4.99 1.14 21.04
C GLU A 363 4.11 2.34 21.44
N GLU A 364 2.89 2.42 20.90
CA GLU A 364 1.85 3.15 21.63
C GLU A 364 1.08 2.21 22.55
N GLU A 365 1.29 2.39 23.86
CA GLU A 365 0.41 1.90 24.91
C GLU A 365 -0.97 2.53 24.78
N GLY A 366 -1.86 1.90 24.01
CA GLY A 366 -3.21 2.41 23.79
C GLY A 366 -3.78 1.93 22.46
N GLY A 367 -4.31 0.71 22.46
CA GLY A 367 -4.62 -0.04 21.25
C GLY A 367 -5.51 0.67 20.23
N GLY A 368 -5.19 0.46 18.95
CA GLY A 368 -6.08 0.75 17.84
C GLY A 368 -5.45 1.08 16.50
N GLU A 369 -4.11 1.10 16.35
CA GLU A 369 -3.51 1.49 15.07
C GLU A 369 -3.21 0.30 14.15
N GLU A 370 -3.58 0.46 12.87
CA GLU A 370 -3.33 -0.50 11.80
C GLU A 370 -1.82 -0.62 11.53
N SER A 371 -1.31 -1.85 11.53
CA SER A 371 0.09 -2.12 11.18
C SER A 371 0.30 -2.03 9.65
N ASP A 372 1.35 -1.34 9.20
CA ASP A 372 1.81 -1.38 7.80
C ASP A 372 3.02 -2.32 7.62
N ARG A 373 3.28 -3.21 8.58
CA ARG A 373 4.45 -4.09 8.59
C ARG A 373 4.23 -5.29 7.65
N ARG A 374 4.53 -5.10 6.37
CA ARG A 374 4.41 -6.14 5.33
C ARG A 374 5.38 -7.30 5.57
N GLU A 375 4.98 -8.48 5.11
CA GLU A 375 5.78 -9.70 5.08
C GLU A 375 5.73 -10.27 3.66
N LYS A 376 6.82 -10.92 3.25
CA LYS A 376 6.95 -11.60 1.96
C LYS A 376 6.12 -12.88 1.90
N GLY A 377 5.82 -13.34 0.69
CA GLY A 377 5.09 -14.58 0.44
C GLY A 377 5.66 -15.78 1.20
N ILE A 378 6.99 -15.92 1.27
CA ILE A 378 7.65 -16.98 2.04
C ILE A 378 7.34 -16.91 3.54
N GLN A 379 7.33 -15.71 4.13
CA GLN A 379 7.04 -15.51 5.56
C GLN A 379 5.55 -15.76 5.88
N TRP A 380 4.66 -15.50 4.93
CA TRP A 380 3.25 -15.87 5.03
C TRP A 380 3.05 -17.38 4.89
N CYS A 381 3.76 -18.03 3.96
CA CYS A 381 3.71 -19.47 3.77
C CYS A 381 4.07 -20.23 5.06
N GLU A 382 5.12 -19.78 5.77
CA GLU A 382 5.53 -20.36 7.05
C GLU A 382 4.40 -20.34 8.08
N LYS A 383 3.72 -19.20 8.25
CA LYS A 383 2.60 -19.05 9.22
C LYS A 383 1.37 -19.84 8.79
N MET A 384 1.06 -19.84 7.50
CA MET A 384 -0.11 -20.56 6.98
C MET A 384 0.03 -22.07 7.14
N LYS A 385 1.24 -22.61 6.96
CA LYS A 385 1.54 -24.04 7.14
C LYS A 385 1.32 -24.55 8.56
N GLU A 386 1.18 -23.68 9.56
CA GLU A 386 0.84 -24.09 10.93
C GLU A 386 -0.63 -24.53 11.08
N SER A 387 -1.52 -24.08 10.21
CA SER A 387 -2.97 -24.34 10.33
C SER A 387 -3.65 -24.77 9.02
N PHE A 388 -2.92 -24.77 7.90
CA PHE A 388 -3.45 -25.06 6.58
C PHE A 388 -2.43 -25.81 5.70
N THR A 389 -2.94 -26.46 4.66
CA THR A 389 -2.16 -27.07 3.58
C THR A 389 -2.23 -26.21 2.31
N PRO A 390 -1.11 -26.02 1.60
CA PRO A 390 -1.10 -25.22 0.39
C PRO A 390 -1.87 -25.91 -0.74
N THR A 391 -2.60 -25.12 -1.53
CA THR A 391 -3.29 -25.57 -2.74
C THR A 391 -2.69 -24.86 -3.95
N ALA A 392 -2.21 -25.63 -4.92
CA ALA A 392 -1.72 -25.06 -6.18
C ALA A 392 -2.89 -24.51 -7.00
N TYR A 393 -2.65 -23.40 -7.69
CA TYR A 393 -3.57 -22.91 -8.70
C TYR A 393 -3.59 -23.86 -9.90
N SER A 394 -4.76 -24.08 -10.48
CA SER A 394 -4.89 -24.85 -11.71
C SER A 394 -4.30 -24.11 -12.91
N ASP A 395 -4.04 -24.85 -13.99
CA ASP A 395 -3.60 -24.26 -15.25
C ASP A 395 -4.62 -23.25 -15.82
N ASP A 396 -5.92 -23.50 -15.61
CA ASP A 396 -7.01 -22.60 -16.03
C ASP A 396 -6.92 -21.26 -15.29
N VAL A 397 -6.74 -21.28 -13.96
CA VAL A 397 -6.57 -20.04 -13.18
C VAL A 397 -5.30 -19.30 -13.58
N VAL A 398 -4.21 -20.02 -13.82
CA VAL A 398 -2.95 -19.42 -14.28
C VAL A 398 -3.14 -18.79 -15.67
N ASP A 399 -3.90 -19.41 -16.57
CA ASP A 399 -4.21 -18.88 -17.89
C ASP A 399 -5.13 -17.66 -17.84
N ASP A 400 -6.12 -17.63 -16.92
CA ASP A 400 -6.95 -16.46 -16.67
C ASP A 400 -6.12 -15.27 -16.18
N VAL A 401 -5.17 -15.50 -15.28
CA VAL A 401 -4.23 -14.47 -14.84
C VAL A 401 -3.36 -13.99 -16.02
N ARG A 402 -2.80 -14.90 -16.83
CA ARG A 402 -2.04 -14.50 -18.03
C ARG A 402 -2.90 -13.70 -19.01
N ALA A 403 -4.18 -14.05 -19.17
CA ALA A 403 -5.13 -13.35 -20.02
C ALA A 403 -5.46 -11.95 -19.47
N LEU A 404 -5.56 -11.79 -18.15
CA LEU A 404 -5.67 -10.49 -17.48
C LEU A 404 -4.46 -9.61 -17.81
N LEU A 405 -3.23 -10.11 -17.63
CA LEU A 405 -2.02 -9.30 -17.81
C LEU A 405 -1.86 -8.76 -19.23
N LYS A 406 -2.33 -9.50 -20.25
CA LYS A 406 -2.35 -9.06 -21.66
C LYS A 406 -3.22 -7.81 -21.91
N ARG A 407 -4.12 -7.45 -20.98
CA ARG A 407 -4.96 -6.25 -21.08
C ARG A 407 -4.23 -4.97 -20.68
N TYR A 408 -3.09 -5.11 -20.01
CA TYR A 408 -2.28 -4.00 -19.52
C TYR A 408 -1.05 -3.78 -20.41
N ARG A 409 -0.33 -2.70 -20.14
CA ARG A 409 0.94 -2.40 -20.81
C ARG A 409 1.98 -3.51 -20.59
N SER A 410 2.99 -3.55 -21.46
CA SER A 410 4.16 -4.40 -21.26
C SER A 410 4.89 -4.07 -19.96
N GLY A 411 5.55 -5.06 -19.37
CA GLY A 411 6.29 -4.95 -18.11
C GLY A 411 5.68 -5.78 -16.99
N TRP A 412 4.42 -6.20 -17.12
CA TRP A 412 3.79 -7.14 -16.19
C TRP A 412 4.07 -8.58 -16.60
N SER A 413 4.40 -9.43 -15.63
CA SER A 413 4.55 -10.86 -15.82
C SER A 413 4.01 -11.64 -14.61
N LEU A 414 3.80 -12.94 -14.82
CA LEU A 414 3.37 -13.90 -13.81
C LEU A 414 4.51 -14.88 -13.57
N THR A 415 4.94 -15.00 -12.32
CA THR A 415 6.00 -15.93 -11.92
C THR A 415 5.46 -16.87 -10.84
N PRO A 416 5.38 -18.19 -11.08
CA PRO A 416 5.07 -19.15 -10.02
C PRO A 416 6.15 -19.12 -8.94
N ALA A 417 5.77 -19.36 -7.68
CA ALA A 417 6.73 -19.53 -6.59
C ALA A 417 7.75 -20.64 -6.90
N GLN A 418 9.01 -20.41 -6.56
CA GLN A 418 10.11 -21.33 -6.87
C GLN A 418 10.81 -21.76 -5.58
N GLY A 419 10.51 -22.96 -5.10
CA GLY A 419 11.18 -23.55 -3.94
C GLY A 419 10.29 -24.52 -3.19
N GLU A 420 10.88 -25.46 -2.44
CA GLU A 420 10.12 -26.46 -1.68
C GLU A 420 9.23 -25.84 -0.59
N ASN A 421 9.60 -24.64 -0.10
CA ASN A 421 8.91 -23.97 1.00
C ASN A 421 8.01 -22.80 0.57
N GLU A 422 8.01 -22.44 -0.70
CA GLU A 422 7.30 -21.29 -1.23
C GLU A 422 6.14 -21.75 -2.12
N VAL A 423 4.95 -21.16 -1.94
CA VAL A 423 3.76 -21.52 -2.71
C VAL A 423 3.05 -20.28 -3.21
N GLY A 424 2.28 -20.43 -4.28
CA GLY A 424 1.48 -19.36 -4.86
C GLY A 424 2.07 -18.78 -6.15
N LEU A 425 1.61 -17.58 -6.49
CA LEU A 425 1.95 -16.86 -7.70
C LEU A 425 2.41 -15.45 -7.34
N TYR A 426 3.37 -14.94 -8.12
CA TYR A 426 3.86 -13.58 -8.04
C TYR A 426 3.46 -12.79 -9.27
N LEU A 427 2.85 -11.63 -9.05
CA LEU A 427 2.82 -10.55 -10.02
C LEU A 427 4.18 -9.85 -9.99
N THR A 428 4.80 -9.72 -11.15
CA THR A 428 6.09 -9.05 -11.32
C THR A 428 5.93 -7.82 -12.19
N TRP A 429 6.56 -6.71 -11.79
CA TRP A 429 6.71 -5.50 -12.60
C TRP A 429 8.17 -5.34 -13.00
N LYS A 430 8.46 -5.42 -14.31
CA LYS A 430 9.82 -5.46 -14.86
C LYS A 430 10.69 -6.50 -14.14
N GLU A 431 10.17 -7.72 -14.03
CA GLU A 431 10.81 -8.88 -13.40
C GLU A 431 10.92 -8.82 -11.86
N GLU A 432 10.58 -7.70 -11.23
CA GLU A 432 10.57 -7.56 -9.76
C GLU A 432 9.21 -7.97 -9.16
N PRO A 433 9.16 -8.91 -8.20
CA PRO A 433 7.93 -9.27 -7.50
C PRO A 433 7.33 -8.09 -6.73
N VAL A 434 6.02 -7.89 -6.87
CA VAL A 434 5.29 -6.79 -6.22
C VAL A 434 4.07 -7.23 -5.43
N VAL A 435 3.38 -8.27 -5.89
CA VAL A 435 2.18 -8.81 -5.23
C VAL A 435 2.27 -10.32 -5.27
N TRP A 436 2.03 -10.94 -4.12
CA TRP A 436 1.96 -12.39 -3.95
C TRP A 436 0.51 -12.82 -3.72
N THR A 437 0.14 -13.96 -4.27
CA THR A 437 -1.16 -14.60 -4.02
C THR A 437 -1.02 -16.10 -3.80
N SER A 438 -1.82 -16.66 -2.89
CA SER A 438 -1.84 -18.10 -2.59
C SER A 438 -3.23 -18.59 -2.16
N ALA A 439 -3.44 -19.90 -2.28
CA ALA A 439 -4.65 -20.59 -1.85
C ALA A 439 -4.32 -21.74 -0.88
N TRP A 440 -5.20 -21.97 0.10
CA TRP A 440 -4.96 -22.88 1.22
C TRP A 440 -6.23 -23.65 1.61
N LYS A 441 -6.07 -24.89 2.09
CA LYS A 441 -7.15 -25.75 2.62
C LYS A 441 -6.86 -26.13 4.07
N PRO A 442 -7.87 -26.30 4.94
CA PRO A 442 -7.65 -26.69 6.34
C PRO A 442 -6.82 -27.96 6.52
#